data_AF-A0A257KVE9-F1
#
_entry.id   AF-A0A257KVE9-F1
#
_cell.length_a   1.000
_cell.length_b   1.000
_cell.length_c   1.000
_cell.angle_alpha   90.00
_cell.angle_beta   90.00
_cell.angle_gamma   90.00
#
_symmetry.space_group_name_H-M   'P 1'
#
loop_
_entity.id
_entity.type
_entity.pdbx_description
1 polymer ?
#
loop_
_entity_poly.entity_id
_entity_poly.type
_entity_poly.pdbx_seq_one_letter_code
_entity_poly.pdbx_strand_id
1 'polypeptide(L)' 'MIRLAPVSSVLASETDRSVRPPATIDSNDHAQRNYWAYRLGISSDDLSAAIEVVGPSVAAVRRHLGK' A
#
# COMPACT_ATOMS: atom_id res chain seq x y z
N MET A 1 -1.64 12.07 39.79
CA MET A 1 -0.78 12.88 38.90
C MET A 1 -0.71 12.17 37.55
N ILE A 2 -1.52 12.59 36.58
CA ILE A 2 -1.59 11.95 35.25
C ILE A 2 -0.43 12.51 34.41
N ARG A 3 0.52 11.67 34.02
CA ARG A 3 1.62 12.05 33.12
C ARG A 3 1.07 12.01 31.69
N LEU A 4 0.84 13.18 31.11
CA LEU A 4 0.48 13.32 29.70
C LEU A 4 1.70 12.91 28.86
N ALA A 5 1.59 11.80 28.15
CA ALA A 5 2.59 11.44 27.14
C ALA A 5 2.52 12.44 25.98
N PRO A 6 3.66 12.84 25.39
CA PRO A 6 3.65 13.71 24.23
C PRO A 6 2.92 13.01 23.08
N VAL A 7 2.11 13.76 22.33
CA VAL A 7 1.34 13.28 21.17
C VAL A 7 2.25 12.57 20.15
N SER A 8 3.53 12.95 20.09
CA SER A 8 4.58 12.28 19.31
C SER A 8 4.73 10.79 19.63
N SER A 9 4.50 10.38 20.87
CA SER A 9 4.55 8.96 21.27
C SER A 9 3.34 8.18 20.77
N VAL A 10 2.17 8.82 20.66
CA VAL A 10 0.96 8.17 20.13
C VAL A 10 1.09 8.01 18.62
N LEU A 11 1.54 9.03 17.88
CA LEU A 11 1.80 8.89 16.45
C LEU A 11 2.91 7.87 16.12
N ALA A 12 3.95 7.78 16.97
CA ALA A 12 5.00 6.77 16.79
C ALA A 12 4.47 5.34 17.01
N SER A 13 3.56 5.12 17.98
CA SER A 13 2.92 3.81 18.18
C SER A 13 1.93 3.46 17.07
N GLU A 14 1.27 4.44 16.44
CA GLU A 14 0.45 4.21 15.24
C GLU A 14 1.29 3.94 13.98
N THR A 15 2.50 4.49 13.93
CA THR A 15 3.46 4.23 12.86
C THR A 15 4.21 2.91 13.05
N ASP A 16 4.35 2.38 14.27
CA ASP A 16 4.91 1.02 14.47
C ASP A 16 3.89 -0.08 14.12
N ARG A 17 2.60 0.23 14.30
CA ARG A 17 1.51 -0.44 13.58
C ARG A 17 1.41 0.05 12.13
N SER A 18 2.53 0.42 11.51
CA SER A 18 2.64 0.51 10.05
C SER A 18 2.26 -0.86 9.53
N VAL A 19 0.99 -0.97 9.14
CA VAL A 19 0.46 -2.00 8.27
C VAL A 19 1.35 -1.94 7.04
N ARG A 20 2.44 -2.70 7.06
CA ARG A 20 3.31 -2.83 5.91
C ARG A 20 2.37 -3.39 4.86
N PRO A 21 2.08 -2.62 3.81
CA PRO A 21 1.05 -3.00 2.87
C PRO A 21 1.49 -4.34 2.27
N PRO A 22 0.54 -5.28 2.06
CA PRO A 22 0.87 -6.62 1.63
C PRO A 22 1.76 -6.54 0.38
N ALA A 23 2.83 -7.34 0.34
CA ALA A 23 3.77 -7.32 -0.79
C ALA A 23 3.12 -7.75 -2.10
N THR A 24 1.96 -8.39 -2.00
CA THR A 24 1.15 -8.94 -3.08
C THR A 24 -0.17 -8.17 -3.16
N ILE A 25 -0.62 -7.89 -4.38
CA ILE A 25 -1.91 -7.29 -4.70
C ILE A 25 -2.87 -8.42 -5.03
N ASP A 26 -3.91 -8.59 -4.22
CA ASP A 26 -5.03 -9.46 -4.61
C ASP A 26 -5.88 -8.75 -5.66
N SER A 27 -5.76 -9.14 -6.92
CA SER A 27 -6.56 -8.58 -8.03
C SER A 27 -8.07 -8.81 -7.86
N ASN A 28 -8.47 -9.80 -7.06
CA ASN A 28 -9.87 -10.08 -6.76
C ASN A 28 -10.44 -9.10 -5.71
N ASP A 29 -9.57 -8.46 -4.92
CA ASP A 29 -9.98 -7.53 -3.88
C ASP A 29 -10.03 -6.09 -4.42
N HIS A 30 -11.25 -5.56 -4.54
CA HIS A 30 -11.48 -4.20 -5.06
C HIS A 30 -10.90 -3.10 -4.14
N ALA A 31 -10.79 -3.35 -2.84
CA ALA A 31 -10.23 -2.38 -1.89
C ALA A 31 -8.71 -2.29 -2.03
N GLN A 32 -8.02 -3.43 -2.14
CA GLN A 32 -6.59 -3.50 -2.39
C GLN A 32 -6.24 -2.89 -3.75
N ARG A 33 -7.01 -3.17 -4.81
CA ARG A 33 -6.79 -2.55 -6.12
C ARG A 33 -6.89 -1.03 -6.06
N ASN A 34 -7.96 -0.49 -5.47
CA ASN A 34 -8.09 0.97 -5.35
C ASN A 34 -6.98 1.58 -4.48
N TYR A 35 -6.59 0.91 -3.40
CA TYR A 35 -5.52 1.37 -2.52
C TYR A 35 -4.16 1.43 -3.24
N TRP A 36 -3.81 0.38 -3.98
CA TRP A 36 -2.57 0.33 -4.75
C TRP A 36 -2.60 1.25 -5.96
N ALA A 37 -3.74 1.35 -6.66
CA ALA A 37 -3.96 2.29 -7.75
C ALA A 37 -3.75 3.74 -7.28
N TYR A 38 -4.37 4.12 -6.15
CA TYR A 38 -4.18 5.43 -5.53
C TYR A 38 -2.70 5.69 -5.16
N ARG A 39 -2.05 4.72 -4.50
CA ARG A 39 -0.65 4.86 -4.08
C ARG A 39 0.32 4.95 -5.26
N LEU A 40 0.06 4.21 -6.33
CA LEU A 40 0.86 4.20 -7.55
C LEU A 40 0.49 5.35 -8.49
N GLY A 41 -0.60 6.07 -8.22
CA GLY A 41 -1.11 7.14 -9.06
C GLY A 41 -1.55 6.66 -10.44
N ILE A 42 -2.14 5.47 -10.52
CA ILE A 42 -2.68 4.87 -11.74
C ILE A 42 -4.14 4.46 -11.52
N SER A 43 -4.85 4.08 -12.59
CA SER A 43 -6.21 3.56 -12.49
C SER A 43 -6.21 2.09 -12.06
N SER A 44 -7.30 1.64 -11.42
CA SER A 44 -7.46 0.23 -11.02
C SER A 44 -7.41 -0.75 -12.19
N ASP A 45 -7.81 -0.30 -13.39
CA ASP A 45 -7.72 -1.08 -14.64
C ASP A 45 -6.27 -1.24 -15.11
N ASP A 46 -5.51 -0.15 -15.14
CA ASP A 46 -4.08 -0.12 -15.45
C ASP A 46 -3.26 -0.95 -14.46
N LEU A 47 -3.64 -0.91 -13.18
CA LEU A 47 -3.06 -1.78 -12.16
C LEU A 47 -3.32 -3.26 -12.46
N SER A 48 -4.53 -3.60 -12.86
CA SER A 48 -4.89 -4.98 -13.23
C SER A 48 -4.09 -5.45 -14.44
N ALA A 49 -3.97 -4.62 -15.48
CA ALA A 49 -3.16 -4.91 -16.65
C ALA A 49 -1.67 -5.09 -16.30
N ALA A 50 -1.12 -4.23 -15.44
CA ALA A 50 0.26 -4.37 -14.98
C ALA A 50 0.47 -5.68 -14.21
N ILE A 51 -0.50 -6.08 -13.36
CA ILE A 51 -0.48 -7.34 -12.62
C ILE A 51 -0.52 -8.55 -13.58
N GLU A 52 -1.26 -8.49 -14.68
CA GLU A 52 -1.25 -9.57 -15.69
C GLU A 52 0.11 -9.71 -16.38
N VAL A 53 0.84 -8.62 -16.57
CA VAL A 53 2.17 -8.63 -17.22
C VAL A 53 3.28 -9.07 -16.26
N VAL A 54 3.26 -8.61 -15.01
CA VAL A 54 4.38 -8.77 -14.05
C VAL A 54 4.08 -9.69 -12.88
N GLY A 55 2.83 -10.14 -12.77
CA GLY A 55 2.30 -10.88 -11.63
C GLY A 55 1.75 -9.97 -10.52
N PRO A 56 1.08 -10.55 -9.52
CA PRO A 56 0.44 -9.81 -8.42
C PRO A 56 1.43 -9.19 -7.43
N SER A 57 2.72 -9.09 -7.78
CA SER A 57 3.74 -8.52 -6.91
C SER A 57 3.80 -7.01 -7.06
N VAL A 58 3.55 -6.28 -5.98
CA VAL A 58 3.66 -4.80 -5.93
C VAL A 58 5.06 -4.36 -6.39
N ALA A 59 6.09 -5.06 -5.96
CA ALA A 59 7.47 -4.74 -6.32
C ALA A 59 7.71 -4.87 -7.83
N ALA A 60 7.08 -5.86 -8.48
CA ALA A 60 7.18 -6.06 -9.91
C ALA A 60 6.39 -4.99 -10.68
N VAL A 61 5.18 -4.65 -10.22
CA VAL A 61 4.37 -3.54 -10.76
C VAL A 61 5.11 -2.21 -10.62
N ARG A 62 5.67 -1.89 -9.44
CA ARG A 62 6.49 -0.68 -9.23
C ARG A 62 7.71 -0.65 -10.14
N ARG A 63 8.43 -1.76 -10.24
CA ARG A 63 9.60 -1.87 -11.12
C ARG A 63 9.23 -1.66 -12.58
N HIS A 64 8.08 -2.17 -13.01
CA HIS A 64 7.56 -1.99 -14.36
C HIS A 64 7.14 -0.54 -14.64
N LEU A 65 6.51 0.11 -13.67
CA LEU A 65 6.13 1.52 -13.74
C LEU A 65 7.31 2.48 -13.54
N GLY A 66 8.50 1.97 -13.18
CA GLY A 66 9.70 2.78 -12.92
C GLY A 66 9.59 3.69 -11.69
N LYS A 67 8.77 3.33 -10.69
CA LYS A 67 8.48 4.13 -9.48
C LYS A 67 9.02 3.53 -8.17
#